data_AF-A0A438M6P7-F1
#
_entry.id   AF-A0A438M6P7-F1
#
_cell.length_a   1.000
_cell.length_b   1.000
_cell.length_c   1.000
_cell.angle_alpha   90.00
_cell.angle_beta   90.00
_cell.angle_gamma   90.00
#
_symmetry.space_group_name_H-M   'P 1'
#
loop_
_entity.id
_entity.type
_entity.pdbx_description
1 polymer ?
#
loop_
_entity_poly.entity_id
_entity_poly.type
_entity_poly.pdbx_seq_one_letter_code
_entity_poly.pdbx_strand_id
1 'polypeptide(L)'
;MPHTSHRMRRLMAPFPSWIPLLGAAVLLAELVIGIPMAVDGGSAPAPLSMPSPYPSVTAAPISPPTAEPSPTPARATATPSRSEVEVTRIPEGRVVTLRRYRGRGSAVIGRVTDPKTGLSFAELGSPWRRSRPIGDGPIKDGRYNLRQTLLTETYGPDDDREWWADIDSQHLWSDLDAGESLYDAARAMLDYKQGNAFPAGTKGRDIASQPVRRGWLIARMIQMPPSPDGRKARQELSVAIAVDTGRPRPAVLWITIPDTHRRLWPDVDTLVRSLKIVPRS
;
A
#
# COMPACT_ATOMS: atom_id res chain seq x y z
N MET A 1 18.20 3.15 -30.03
CA MET A 1 18.60 2.40 -28.83
C MET A 1 18.95 3.40 -27.75
N PRO A 2 18.19 3.55 -26.66
CA PRO A 2 18.58 4.45 -25.59
C PRO A 2 19.57 3.74 -24.65
N HIS A 3 20.72 4.35 -24.46
CA HIS A 3 21.83 3.88 -23.63
C HIS A 3 21.45 3.88 -22.14
N THR A 4 21.59 2.72 -21.49
CA THR A 4 21.56 2.57 -20.03
C THR A 4 22.89 2.99 -19.41
N SER A 5 22.83 3.78 -18.33
CA SER A 5 24.04 4.19 -17.60
C SER A 5 24.58 3.05 -16.73
N HIS A 6 25.91 2.89 -16.74
CA HIS A 6 26.65 1.83 -16.03
C HIS A 6 26.50 1.86 -14.49
N ARG A 7 25.91 2.93 -13.92
CA ARG A 7 25.66 3.07 -12.47
C ARG A 7 24.45 2.28 -11.98
N MET A 8 23.47 1.97 -12.84
CA MET A 8 22.27 1.23 -12.43
C MET A 8 22.59 -0.23 -12.05
N ARG A 9 23.55 -0.85 -12.76
CA ARG A 9 23.95 -2.25 -12.56
C ARG A 9 24.62 -2.57 -11.22
N ARG A 10 25.16 -1.58 -10.50
CA ARG A 10 25.87 -1.81 -9.21
C ARG A 10 24.98 -1.72 -7.97
N LEU A 11 23.73 -1.25 -8.10
CA LEU A 11 22.84 -1.01 -6.96
C LEU A 11 21.81 -2.11 -6.71
N MET A 12 21.80 -3.18 -7.51
CA MET A 12 20.81 -4.28 -7.44
C MET A 12 21.37 -5.60 -6.94
N ALA A 13 22.41 -5.59 -6.10
CA ALA A 13 22.80 -6.82 -5.39
C ALA A 13 21.76 -7.14 -4.31
N PRO A 14 21.17 -8.36 -4.28
CA PRO A 14 20.16 -8.72 -3.29
C PRO A 14 20.81 -8.91 -1.91
N PHE A 15 20.28 -8.22 -0.90
CA PHE A 15 20.57 -8.46 0.52
C PHE A 15 19.43 -9.29 1.17
N PRO A 16 19.74 -10.11 2.18
CA PRO A 16 19.00 -11.31 2.51
C PRO A 16 17.67 -11.06 3.23
N SER A 17 16.66 -11.83 2.81
CA SER A 17 15.28 -11.81 3.25
C SER A 17 15.06 -12.58 4.56
N TRP A 18 14.99 -11.87 5.69
CA TRP A 18 14.36 -12.38 6.90
C TRP A 18 13.66 -11.23 7.62
N ILE A 19 12.44 -11.49 8.10
CA ILE A 19 11.44 -10.60 8.74
C ILE A 19 10.50 -9.94 7.71
N PRO A 20 9.31 -10.52 7.48
CA PRO A 20 8.16 -10.09 8.29
C PRO A 20 7.20 -11.23 8.72
N LEU A 21 6.89 -11.25 10.01
CA LEU A 21 5.67 -11.83 10.60
C LEU A 21 5.01 -10.71 11.41
N LEU A 22 3.68 -10.73 11.49
CA LEU A 22 2.75 -9.77 12.14
C LEU A 22 2.07 -8.79 11.17
N GLY A 23 1.02 -9.28 10.52
CA GLY A 23 0.07 -8.44 9.79
C GLY A 23 -1.21 -9.17 9.38
N ALA A 24 -1.54 -10.29 10.03
CA ALA A 24 -2.73 -11.07 9.73
C ALA A 24 -3.26 -11.69 11.03
N ALA A 25 -4.17 -10.98 11.69
CA ALA A 25 -5.23 -11.47 12.58
C ALA A 25 -5.67 -10.31 13.46
N VAL A 26 -6.92 -9.87 13.30
CA VAL A 26 -7.86 -9.49 14.36
C VAL A 26 -9.10 -9.00 13.62
N LEU A 27 -10.15 -9.81 13.62
CA LEU A 27 -11.48 -9.35 14.00
C LEU A 27 -12.22 -10.50 14.67
N LEU A 28 -12.68 -10.18 15.88
CA LEU A 28 -13.15 -11.04 16.95
C LEU A 28 -14.55 -11.60 16.67
N ALA A 29 -14.75 -12.85 17.06
CA ALA A 29 -16.05 -13.38 17.47
C ALA A 29 -15.94 -13.78 18.95
N GLU A 30 -16.76 -13.19 19.81
CA GLU A 30 -17.53 -13.93 20.82
C GLU A 30 -18.51 -13.00 21.54
N LEU A 31 -19.74 -13.49 21.71
CA LEU A 31 -20.85 -12.88 22.43
C LEU A 31 -21.49 -13.95 23.33
N VAL A 32 -21.93 -13.51 24.52
CA VAL A 32 -22.79 -14.16 25.55
C VAL A 32 -22.06 -15.25 26.38
N ILE A 33 -22.01 -15.25 27.73
CA ILE A 33 -23.08 -15.23 28.75
C ILE A 33 -22.52 -14.86 30.15
N GLY A 34 -23.28 -14.09 30.95
CA GLY A 34 -23.48 -14.38 32.39
C GLY A 34 -22.76 -13.54 33.46
N ILE A 35 -23.44 -12.49 33.95
CA ILE A 35 -23.28 -11.77 35.25
C ILE A 35 -23.81 -12.70 36.40
N PRO A 36 -23.62 -12.56 37.76
CA PRO A 36 -23.06 -11.47 38.63
C PRO A 36 -22.20 -11.80 39.91
N MET A 37 -21.58 -10.72 40.45
CA MET A 37 -21.55 -10.19 41.85
C MET A 37 -20.64 -10.72 43.00
N ALA A 38 -20.12 -9.69 43.71
CA ALA A 38 -19.86 -9.54 45.17
C ALA A 38 -18.57 -10.18 45.77
N VAL A 39 -17.90 -9.69 46.81
CA VAL A 39 -17.71 -8.41 47.57
C VAL A 39 -16.58 -8.74 48.59
N ASP A 40 -15.75 -7.75 48.95
CA ASP A 40 -14.88 -7.57 50.14
C ASP A 40 -14.08 -8.69 50.84
N GLY A 41 -12.88 -8.28 51.33
CA GLY A 41 -12.58 -8.43 52.76
C GLY A 41 -11.27 -9.16 53.12
N GLY A 42 -10.39 -8.50 53.88
CA GLY A 42 -9.05 -8.99 54.22
C GLY A 42 -8.93 -10.03 55.36
N SER A 43 -7.73 -10.63 55.41
CA SER A 43 -6.90 -11.02 56.58
C SER A 43 -7.37 -12.04 57.64
N ALA A 44 -6.77 -13.27 57.58
CA ALA A 44 -6.11 -14.15 58.59
C ALA A 44 -6.66 -14.36 60.05
N PRO A 45 -6.26 -15.39 60.87
CA PRO A 45 -5.27 -16.49 60.73
C PRO A 45 -5.75 -17.93 61.18
N ALA A 46 -4.82 -18.91 61.19
CA ALA A 46 -4.92 -20.37 61.49
C ALA A 46 -5.05 -20.74 63.01
N PRO A 47 -5.12 -22.02 63.52
CA PRO A 47 -4.10 -23.11 63.37
C PRO A 47 -4.49 -24.64 63.62
N LEU A 48 -3.47 -25.54 63.54
CA LEU A 48 -3.27 -26.93 64.11
C LEU A 48 -3.98 -28.15 63.43
N SER A 49 -3.49 -29.41 63.31
CA SER A 49 -2.21 -30.14 63.47
C SER A 49 -2.41 -31.64 63.04
N MET A 50 -1.55 -32.18 62.14
CA MET A 50 -0.86 -33.53 61.99
C MET A 50 -1.44 -34.87 62.55
N PRO A 51 -1.06 -36.11 62.08
CA PRO A 51 0.28 -36.52 61.59
C PRO A 51 0.41 -37.57 60.43
N SER A 52 1.68 -37.77 60.01
CA SER A 52 2.25 -38.70 59.00
C SER A 52 2.23 -40.20 59.35
N PRO A 53 2.71 -41.07 58.43
CA PRO A 53 4.11 -41.55 58.55
C PRO A 53 4.89 -41.62 57.21
N TYR A 54 6.19 -41.29 57.26
CA TYR A 54 7.18 -41.59 56.20
C TYR A 54 7.74 -43.01 56.36
N PRO A 55 8.49 -43.53 55.36
CA PRO A 55 9.95 -43.39 55.47
C PRO A 55 10.64 -42.83 54.19
N SER A 56 11.76 -42.15 54.44
CA SER A 56 12.70 -41.53 53.49
C SER A 56 13.75 -42.52 52.96
N VAL A 57 14.27 -42.34 51.73
CA VAL A 57 15.73 -42.38 51.42
C VAL A 57 16.07 -41.54 50.15
N THR A 58 17.15 -40.77 50.30
CA THR A 58 17.93 -39.85 49.45
C THR A 58 18.64 -40.45 48.22
N ALA A 59 18.83 -39.69 47.11
CA ALA A 59 20.13 -39.32 46.49
C ALA A 59 20.08 -38.84 45.01
N ALA A 60 20.55 -37.60 44.77
CA ALA A 60 21.45 -37.03 43.72
C ALA A 60 21.39 -37.43 42.20
N PRO A 61 21.88 -36.55 41.28
CA PRO A 61 21.50 -36.52 39.85
C PRO A 61 22.45 -37.27 38.90
N ILE A 62 21.95 -37.66 37.72
CA ILE A 62 22.75 -38.19 36.60
C ILE A 62 22.14 -37.75 35.25
N SER A 63 22.96 -37.16 34.38
CA SER A 63 22.74 -36.96 32.92
C SER A 63 23.83 -37.73 32.17
N PRO A 64 23.79 -37.96 30.83
CA PRO A 64 22.71 -38.13 29.82
C PRO A 64 22.89 -39.47 29.01
N PRO A 65 22.25 -39.68 27.83
CA PRO A 65 23.02 -39.48 26.60
C PRO A 65 22.25 -38.88 25.39
N THR A 66 23.06 -38.30 24.51
CA THR A 66 22.85 -37.78 23.15
C THR A 66 22.06 -38.72 22.23
N ALA A 67 21.08 -38.17 21.51
CA ALA A 67 20.47 -38.78 20.33
C ALA A 67 20.71 -37.90 19.09
N GLU A 68 21.21 -38.54 18.03
CA GLU A 68 21.52 -38.01 16.71
C GLU A 68 20.23 -37.90 15.85
N PRO A 69 19.96 -36.80 15.12
CA PRO A 69 18.74 -36.71 14.31
C PRO A 69 18.95 -37.21 12.87
N SER A 70 18.05 -38.11 12.44
CA SER A 70 17.91 -38.61 11.07
C SER A 70 17.16 -37.60 10.17
N PRO A 71 17.46 -37.48 8.86
CA PRO A 71 16.99 -36.37 8.02
C PRO A 71 15.51 -36.49 7.62
N THR A 72 14.73 -35.45 7.93
CA THR A 72 13.34 -35.29 7.48
C THR A 72 13.30 -34.77 6.04
N PRO A 73 12.45 -35.31 5.13
CA PRO A 73 12.37 -34.85 3.75
C PRO A 73 11.84 -33.41 3.66
N ALA A 74 12.56 -32.58 2.89
CA ALA A 74 12.24 -31.17 2.67
C ALA A 74 10.87 -31.03 1.98
N ARG A 75 9.91 -30.46 2.70
CA ARG A 75 8.65 -29.98 2.15
C ARG A 75 8.96 -28.84 1.18
N ALA A 76 8.68 -29.05 -0.11
CA ALA A 76 8.74 -27.98 -1.10
C ALA A 76 7.83 -26.83 -0.64
N THR A 77 8.44 -25.71 -0.26
CA THR A 77 7.74 -24.47 0.04
C THR A 77 7.17 -23.94 -1.27
N ALA A 78 5.89 -24.18 -1.51
CA ALA A 78 5.17 -23.49 -2.58
C ALA A 78 5.15 -21.99 -2.23
N THR A 79 5.98 -21.21 -2.93
CA THR A 79 5.88 -19.75 -2.93
C THR A 79 4.48 -19.36 -3.39
N PRO A 80 3.69 -18.59 -2.62
CA PRO A 80 2.38 -18.15 -3.09
C PRO A 80 2.57 -17.27 -4.32
N SER A 81 2.09 -17.75 -5.46
CA SER A 81 1.97 -16.96 -6.68
C SER A 81 1.02 -15.80 -6.41
N ARG A 82 1.55 -14.58 -6.34
CA ARG A 82 0.75 -13.36 -6.30
C ARG A 82 -0.12 -13.36 -7.56
N SER A 83 -1.43 -13.54 -7.41
CA SER A 83 -2.37 -13.52 -8.53
C SER A 83 -2.08 -12.33 -9.43
N GLU A 84 -1.69 -12.62 -10.67
CA GLU A 84 -1.37 -11.59 -11.65
C GLU A 84 -2.60 -10.72 -11.90
N VAL A 85 -2.46 -9.41 -11.76
CA VAL A 85 -3.57 -8.47 -12.01
C VAL A 85 -4.02 -8.55 -13.47
N GLU A 86 -5.32 -8.71 -13.71
CA GLU A 86 -5.88 -8.72 -15.06
C GLU A 86 -5.82 -7.32 -15.66
N VAL A 87 -4.94 -7.10 -16.65
CA VAL A 87 -4.72 -5.79 -17.28
C VAL A 87 -4.51 -5.92 -18.79
N THR A 88 -5.29 -5.19 -19.58
CA THR A 88 -4.96 -4.92 -20.99
C THR A 88 -3.92 -3.81 -21.06
N ARG A 89 -2.67 -4.14 -21.40
CA ARG A 89 -1.53 -3.23 -21.33
C ARG A 89 -1.23 -2.52 -22.65
N ILE A 90 -0.72 -1.29 -22.56
CA ILE A 90 -0.01 -0.65 -23.67
C ILE A 90 1.47 -1.00 -23.50
N PRO A 91 2.10 -1.72 -24.45
CA PRO A 91 3.49 -2.18 -24.27
C PRO A 91 4.48 -1.01 -24.16
N GLU A 92 5.63 -1.27 -23.53
CA GLU A 92 6.71 -0.30 -23.45
C GLU A 92 7.11 0.21 -24.84
N GLY A 93 7.46 1.48 -24.93
CA GLY A 93 7.83 2.13 -26.20
C GLY A 93 6.64 2.53 -27.08
N ARG A 94 5.44 1.96 -26.88
CA ARG A 94 4.24 2.45 -27.56
C ARG A 94 3.70 3.69 -26.87
N VAL A 95 3.69 4.80 -27.59
CA VAL A 95 3.17 6.08 -27.10
C VAL A 95 1.69 6.22 -27.45
N VAL A 96 0.87 6.41 -26.42
CA VAL A 96 -0.55 6.78 -26.52
C VAL A 96 -0.75 7.98 -25.60
N THR A 97 -1.07 9.13 -26.17
CA THR A 97 -1.19 10.38 -25.42
C THR A 97 -2.43 10.38 -24.54
N LEU A 98 -2.26 10.83 -23.29
CA LEU A 98 -3.34 11.10 -22.37
C LEU A 98 -4.29 12.12 -22.97
N ARG A 99 -5.55 11.72 -23.15
CA ARG A 99 -6.58 12.64 -23.61
C ARG A 99 -6.78 13.73 -22.58
N ARG A 100 -6.88 14.97 -23.04
CA ARG A 100 -7.32 16.10 -22.21
C ARG A 100 -8.76 15.92 -21.76
N TYR A 101 -8.99 15.97 -20.45
CA TYR A 101 -10.33 15.92 -19.90
C TYR A 101 -10.96 17.32 -19.93
N ARG A 102 -12.18 17.41 -20.48
CA ARG A 102 -12.91 18.68 -20.59
C ARG A 102 -13.52 19.07 -19.25
N GLY A 103 -13.73 20.37 -19.06
CA GLY A 103 -14.30 20.94 -17.85
C GLY A 103 -13.28 21.75 -17.04
N ARG A 104 -13.76 22.35 -15.96
CA ARG A 104 -12.93 23.05 -14.99
C ARG A 104 -12.68 22.11 -13.82
N GLY A 105 -11.43 21.71 -13.64
CA GLY A 105 -11.01 20.97 -12.46
C GLY A 105 -11.08 21.83 -11.19
N SER A 106 -10.59 21.27 -10.10
CA SER A 106 -10.41 21.94 -8.82
C SER A 106 -9.53 23.18 -8.95
N ALA A 107 -9.79 24.20 -8.14
CA ALA A 107 -8.93 25.36 -8.08
C ALA A 107 -7.53 24.96 -7.58
N VAL A 108 -6.48 25.56 -8.13
CA VAL A 108 -5.13 25.43 -7.58
C VAL A 108 -4.97 26.45 -6.46
N ILE A 109 -4.75 25.98 -5.23
CA ILE A 109 -4.63 26.83 -4.04
C ILE A 109 -3.19 26.99 -3.54
N GLY A 110 -2.25 26.32 -4.20
CA GLY A 110 -0.86 26.35 -3.81
C GLY A 110 -0.01 25.37 -4.59
N ARG A 111 1.10 24.96 -3.97
CA ARG A 111 2.07 24.03 -4.53
C ARG A 111 2.53 23.07 -3.45
N VAL A 112 2.34 21.79 -3.70
CA VAL A 112 2.94 20.73 -2.89
C VAL A 112 4.41 20.63 -3.27
N THR A 113 5.29 20.58 -2.26
CA THR A 113 6.72 20.30 -2.44
C THR A 113 7.09 19.18 -1.50
N ASP A 114 7.39 18.01 -2.07
CA ASP A 114 7.83 16.84 -1.33
C ASP A 114 9.37 16.78 -1.36
N PRO A 115 10.07 17.20 -0.30
CA PRO A 115 11.53 17.19 -0.28
C PRO A 115 12.09 15.76 -0.33
N LYS A 116 11.35 14.77 0.19
CA LYS A 116 11.79 13.38 0.22
C LYS A 116 11.91 12.84 -1.20
N THR A 117 10.89 13.00 -2.04
CA THR A 117 10.94 12.57 -3.45
C THR A 117 11.56 13.56 -4.41
N GLY A 118 11.56 14.85 -4.04
CA GLY A 118 11.90 15.96 -4.92
C GLY A 118 10.84 16.26 -5.97
N LEU A 119 9.60 15.85 -5.74
CA LEU A 119 8.49 16.26 -6.58
C LEU A 119 7.91 17.58 -6.09
N SER A 120 7.47 18.41 -7.03
CA SER A 120 6.62 19.56 -6.75
C SER A 120 5.50 19.67 -7.77
N PHE A 121 4.28 19.87 -7.32
CA PHE A 121 3.07 19.87 -8.17
C PHE A 121 2.01 20.81 -7.58
N ALA A 122 0.96 21.10 -8.35
CA ALA A 122 -0.15 21.93 -7.91
C ALA A 122 -0.83 21.31 -6.68
N GLU A 123 -1.07 22.12 -5.65
CA GLU A 123 -1.96 21.73 -4.57
C GLU A 123 -3.39 22.08 -4.97
N LEU A 124 -4.23 21.06 -5.06
CA LEU A 124 -5.63 21.23 -5.44
C LEU A 124 -6.45 21.65 -4.22
N GLY A 125 -7.36 22.60 -4.40
CA GLY A 125 -8.30 23.03 -3.38
C GLY A 125 -9.55 22.18 -3.35
N SER A 126 -10.59 22.71 -2.71
CA SER A 126 -11.89 22.03 -2.57
C SER A 126 -12.35 21.41 -3.91
N PRO A 127 -12.75 20.13 -3.91
CA PRO A 127 -13.09 19.33 -2.72
C PRO A 127 -11.91 18.54 -2.11
N TRP A 128 -10.70 18.64 -2.66
CA TRP A 128 -9.52 17.97 -2.10
C TRP A 128 -9.14 18.54 -0.73
N ARG A 129 -8.79 17.65 0.20
CA ARG A 129 -8.15 18.04 1.46
C ARG A 129 -6.73 18.56 1.19
N ARG A 130 -6.25 19.45 2.06
CA ARG A 130 -4.88 19.99 2.02
C ARG A 130 -3.86 18.87 2.03
N SER A 131 -2.74 19.10 1.34
CA SER A 131 -1.66 18.14 1.31
C SER A 131 -1.03 18.00 2.70
N ARG A 132 -0.87 16.76 3.17
CA ARG A 132 -0.29 16.46 4.48
C ARG A 132 0.58 15.21 4.43
N PRO A 133 1.59 15.08 5.32
CA PRO A 133 2.30 13.83 5.49
C PRO A 133 1.36 12.70 5.91
N ILE A 134 1.60 11.49 5.40
CA ILE A 134 0.92 10.29 5.91
C ILE A 134 1.61 9.84 7.20
N GLY A 135 1.40 10.63 8.26
CA GLY A 135 1.55 10.24 9.67
C GLY A 135 0.22 10.38 10.43
N ASP A 136 -0.71 11.18 9.89
CA ASP A 136 -1.95 11.60 10.57
C ASP A 136 -3.23 11.05 9.90
N GLY A 137 -3.12 10.14 8.92
CA GLY A 137 -4.25 9.52 8.20
C GLY A 137 -4.59 8.10 8.69
N PRO A 138 -5.67 7.49 8.17
CA PRO A 138 -6.11 6.14 8.58
C PRO A 138 -5.16 5.03 8.11
N ILE A 139 -4.35 5.28 7.07
CA ILE A 139 -3.31 4.36 6.60
C ILE A 139 -1.96 4.85 7.15
N LYS A 140 -1.30 4.03 7.96
CA LYS A 140 0.04 4.29 8.51
C LYS A 140 1.00 3.16 8.14
N ASP A 141 1.50 3.16 6.92
CA ASP A 141 2.39 2.12 6.40
C ASP A 141 3.81 2.62 6.07
N GLY A 142 4.08 3.92 6.25
CA GLY A 142 5.37 4.55 5.98
C GLY A 142 5.76 4.62 4.49
N ARG A 143 4.84 4.22 3.60
CA ARG A 143 5.10 4.08 2.15
C ARG A 143 4.87 5.38 1.38
N TYR A 144 4.02 6.25 1.90
CA TYR A 144 3.63 7.53 1.30
C TYR A 144 4.34 8.72 1.96
N ASN A 145 4.71 9.74 1.18
CA ASN A 145 5.29 10.96 1.75
C ASN A 145 4.25 12.04 1.98
N LEU A 146 3.52 12.45 0.94
CA LEU A 146 2.47 13.47 1.01
C LEU A 146 1.22 12.99 0.29
N ARG A 147 0.05 13.38 0.80
CA ARG A 147 -1.25 12.99 0.25
C ARG A 147 -2.27 14.11 0.28
N GLN A 148 -3.09 14.18 -0.76
CA GLN A 148 -4.40 14.83 -0.75
C GLN A 148 -5.49 13.77 -0.94
N THR A 149 -6.59 13.88 -0.20
CA THR A 149 -7.72 12.95 -0.32
C THR A 149 -9.03 13.68 -0.51
N LEU A 150 -10.00 12.95 -1.05
CA LEU A 150 -11.40 13.34 -1.16
C LEU A 150 -12.26 12.12 -0.86
N LEU A 151 -13.16 12.22 0.14
CA LEU A 151 -14.20 11.21 0.33
C LEU A 151 -15.20 11.36 -0.82
N THR A 152 -15.39 10.30 -1.59
CA THR A 152 -16.23 10.32 -2.81
C THR A 152 -17.58 9.68 -2.57
N GLU A 153 -17.64 8.64 -1.76
CA GLU A 153 -18.90 8.03 -1.34
C GLU A 153 -18.69 7.29 -0.01
N THR A 154 -19.76 7.24 0.77
CA THR A 154 -19.97 6.22 1.80
C THR A 154 -20.88 5.14 1.22
N TYR A 155 -20.67 3.90 1.65
CA TYR A 155 -21.47 2.74 1.20
C TYR A 155 -21.45 1.65 2.27
N GLY A 156 -22.22 0.58 2.05
CA GLY A 156 -22.49 -0.44 3.05
C GLY A 156 -23.88 -0.30 3.67
N PRO A 157 -24.36 -1.32 4.38
CA PRO A 157 -25.68 -1.29 5.01
C PRO A 157 -25.82 -0.16 6.05
N ASP A 158 -24.72 0.21 6.70
CA ASP A 158 -24.66 1.22 7.76
C ASP A 158 -23.84 2.46 7.36
N ASP A 159 -23.55 2.64 6.06
CA ASP A 159 -22.67 3.71 5.54
C ASP A 159 -21.28 3.76 6.22
N ASP A 160 -20.81 2.61 6.72
CA ASP A 160 -19.58 2.45 7.50
C ASP A 160 -18.32 2.30 6.64
N ARG A 161 -18.48 2.18 5.32
CA ARG A 161 -17.37 2.07 4.38
C ARG A 161 -17.21 3.33 3.57
N GLU A 162 -15.97 3.72 3.38
CA GLU A 162 -15.62 4.93 2.65
C GLU A 162 -14.87 4.58 1.37
N TRP A 163 -15.15 5.35 0.33
CA TRP A 163 -14.44 5.27 -0.94
C TRP A 163 -13.80 6.62 -1.26
N TRP A 164 -12.52 6.59 -1.59
CA TRP A 164 -11.69 7.79 -1.64
C TRP A 164 -11.11 8.02 -3.05
N ALA A 165 -10.95 9.29 -3.40
CA ALA A 165 -10.00 9.72 -4.42
C ALA A 165 -8.73 10.19 -3.73
N ASP A 166 -7.57 9.86 -4.30
CA ASP A 166 -6.26 10.09 -3.70
C ASP A 166 -5.30 10.77 -4.70
N ILE A 167 -4.41 11.60 -4.17
CA ILE A 167 -3.20 12.10 -4.84
C ILE A 167 -2.04 11.84 -3.90
N ASP A 168 -1.08 11.02 -4.33
CA ASP A 168 0.04 10.57 -3.51
C ASP A 168 1.38 10.91 -4.17
N SER A 169 2.30 11.51 -3.40
CA SER A 169 3.72 11.54 -3.75
C SER A 169 4.51 10.57 -2.88
N GLN A 170 5.36 9.76 -3.52
CA GLN A 170 6.14 8.73 -2.84
C GLN A 170 7.36 8.30 -3.66
N HIS A 171 8.29 7.61 -3.03
CA HIS A 171 9.26 6.83 -3.81
C HIS A 171 8.59 5.54 -4.26
N LEU A 172 9.04 5.00 -5.39
CA LEU A 172 8.77 3.61 -5.68
C LEU A 172 9.31 2.74 -4.54
N TRP A 173 8.49 1.83 -4.04
CA TRP A 173 8.85 1.00 -2.90
C TRP A 173 9.82 -0.10 -3.32
N SER A 174 10.70 -0.47 -2.40
CA SER A 174 11.78 -1.42 -2.67
C SER A 174 11.32 -2.86 -2.87
N ASP A 175 10.10 -3.19 -2.42
CA ASP A 175 9.46 -4.48 -2.59
C ASP A 175 8.68 -4.59 -3.91
N LEU A 176 8.60 -3.51 -4.69
CA LEU A 176 8.05 -3.54 -6.04
C LEU A 176 9.17 -3.80 -7.05
N ASP A 177 8.92 -4.73 -7.96
CA ASP A 177 9.76 -4.91 -9.14
C ASP A 177 9.61 -3.68 -10.05
N ALA A 178 10.60 -2.81 -9.99
CA ALA A 178 10.65 -1.56 -10.75
C ALA A 178 10.96 -1.77 -12.23
N GLY A 179 11.33 -2.99 -12.63
CA GLY A 179 11.95 -3.27 -13.92
C GLY A 179 13.20 -2.40 -14.16
N GLU A 180 13.50 -2.17 -15.43
CA GLU A 180 14.71 -1.43 -15.83
C GLU A 180 14.42 0.02 -16.25
N SER A 181 13.14 0.41 -16.31
CA SER A 181 12.71 1.68 -16.88
C SER A 181 11.66 2.43 -16.04
N LEU A 182 11.45 3.71 -16.36
CA LEU A 182 10.41 4.52 -15.73
C LEU A 182 9.00 4.08 -16.17
N TYR A 183 8.87 3.44 -17.34
CA TYR A 183 7.63 2.78 -17.73
C TYR A 183 7.32 1.63 -16.77
N ASP A 184 8.31 0.77 -16.49
CA ASP A 184 8.14 -0.35 -15.57
C ASP A 184 7.84 0.11 -14.14
N ALA A 185 8.51 1.17 -13.67
CA ALA A 185 8.22 1.77 -12.37
C ALA A 185 6.77 2.27 -12.25
N ALA A 186 6.25 2.97 -13.28
CA ALA A 186 4.86 3.43 -13.31
C ALA A 186 3.88 2.25 -13.37
N ARG A 187 4.21 1.21 -14.15
CA ARG A 187 3.44 -0.02 -14.29
C ARG A 187 3.35 -0.77 -12.96
N ALA A 188 4.49 -0.97 -12.29
CA ALA A 188 4.58 -1.67 -11.02
C ALA A 188 3.74 -0.99 -9.93
N MET A 189 3.75 0.35 -9.90
CA MET A 189 2.88 1.10 -8.99
C MET A 189 1.40 0.86 -9.27
N LEU A 190 0.97 0.95 -10.53
CA LEU A 190 -0.43 0.72 -10.90
C LEU A 190 -0.88 -0.72 -10.64
N ASP A 191 -0.01 -1.70 -10.92
CA ASP A 191 -0.29 -3.11 -10.67
C ASP A 191 -0.44 -3.38 -9.17
N TYR A 192 0.45 -2.81 -8.35
CA TYR A 192 0.29 -2.87 -6.89
C TYR A 192 -1.02 -2.22 -6.45
N LYS A 193 -1.30 -0.99 -6.89
CA LYS A 193 -2.50 -0.25 -6.47
C LYS A 193 -3.76 -1.01 -6.87
N GLN A 194 -3.83 -1.52 -8.09
CA GLN A 194 -4.95 -2.34 -8.55
C GLN A 194 -5.15 -3.59 -7.68
N GLY A 195 -4.07 -4.31 -7.35
CA GLY A 195 -4.15 -5.53 -6.56
C GLY A 195 -4.47 -5.34 -5.08
N ASN A 196 -4.22 -4.15 -4.51
CA ASN A 196 -4.31 -3.94 -3.05
C ASN A 196 -5.36 -2.89 -2.64
N ALA A 197 -5.74 -1.96 -3.51
CA ALA A 197 -6.67 -0.88 -3.19
C ALA A 197 -8.07 -1.07 -3.79
N PHE A 198 -8.26 -2.07 -4.66
CA PHE A 198 -9.51 -2.32 -5.37
C PHE A 198 -10.09 -3.70 -5.05
N PRO A 199 -11.41 -3.89 -5.24
CA PRO A 199 -12.05 -5.19 -5.00
C PRO A 199 -11.47 -6.28 -5.89
N ALA A 200 -11.53 -7.52 -5.41
CA ALA A 200 -11.21 -8.69 -6.22
C ALA A 200 -12.05 -8.74 -7.51
N GLY A 201 -11.48 -9.25 -8.61
CA GLY A 201 -12.11 -9.27 -9.93
C GLY A 201 -12.05 -7.95 -10.70
N THR A 202 -11.35 -6.95 -10.16
CA THR A 202 -11.09 -5.68 -10.86
C THR A 202 -10.18 -5.88 -12.08
N LYS A 203 -10.59 -5.31 -13.21
CA LYS A 203 -9.86 -5.35 -14.48
C LYS A 203 -9.25 -4.00 -14.81
N GLY A 204 -8.04 -4.00 -15.34
CA GLY A 204 -7.34 -2.81 -15.79
C GLY A 204 -7.31 -2.69 -17.30
N ARG A 205 -7.37 -1.46 -17.82
CA ARG A 205 -7.01 -1.16 -19.21
C ARG A 205 -6.18 0.11 -19.27
N ASP A 206 -4.96 -0.01 -19.75
CA ASP A 206 -4.13 1.16 -20.01
C ASP A 206 -4.74 1.95 -21.18
N ILE A 207 -4.98 3.24 -20.95
CA ILE A 207 -5.60 4.17 -21.90
C ILE A 207 -4.65 5.27 -22.36
N ALA A 208 -3.53 5.44 -21.66
CA ALA A 208 -2.43 6.30 -22.07
C ALA A 208 -1.10 5.74 -21.55
N SER A 209 -0.05 5.91 -22.33
CA SER A 209 1.33 5.58 -21.98
C SER A 209 2.21 6.55 -22.75
N GLN A 210 2.93 7.43 -22.07
CA GLN A 210 3.74 8.44 -22.76
C GLN A 210 4.92 8.93 -21.93
N PRO A 211 6.00 9.40 -22.58
CA PRO A 211 7.05 10.10 -21.87
C PRO A 211 6.52 11.42 -21.28
N VAL A 212 7.08 11.77 -20.13
CA VAL A 212 7.03 13.11 -19.54
C VAL A 212 8.44 13.58 -19.23
N ARG A 213 8.63 14.82 -18.78
CA ARG A 213 9.97 15.35 -18.50
C ARG A 213 10.67 14.51 -17.43
N ARG A 214 11.75 13.82 -17.82
CA ARG A 214 12.51 12.86 -16.99
C ARG A 214 11.61 11.79 -16.33
N GLY A 215 10.55 11.37 -17.02
CA GLY A 215 9.56 10.49 -16.46
C GLY A 215 8.77 9.71 -17.51
N TRP A 216 7.93 8.82 -17.02
CA TRP A 216 6.93 8.13 -17.81
C TRP A 216 5.58 8.15 -17.11
N LEU A 217 4.51 8.38 -17.87
CA LEU A 217 3.13 8.39 -17.40
C LEU A 217 2.40 7.17 -17.95
N ILE A 218 1.68 6.46 -17.09
CA ILE A 218 0.65 5.49 -17.49
C ILE A 218 -0.67 5.92 -16.86
N ALA A 219 -1.72 5.99 -17.69
CA ALA A 219 -3.09 6.14 -17.22
C ALA A 219 -3.84 4.84 -17.49
N ARG A 220 -4.51 4.33 -16.46
CA ARG A 220 -5.28 3.10 -16.47
C ARG A 220 -6.72 3.41 -16.09
N MET A 221 -7.65 2.92 -16.91
CA MET A 221 -9.04 2.80 -16.50
C MET A 221 -9.19 1.49 -15.74
N ILE A 222 -9.54 1.60 -14.47
CA ILE A 222 -9.86 0.49 -13.59
C ILE A 222 -11.36 0.22 -13.71
N GLN A 223 -11.74 -1.03 -13.93
CA GLN A 223 -13.13 -1.48 -14.03
C GLN A 223 -13.40 -2.43 -12.87
N MET A 224 -14.27 -2.01 -11.97
CA MET A 224 -14.61 -2.79 -10.77
C MET A 224 -15.87 -3.61 -11.01
N PRO A 225 -15.98 -4.81 -10.40
CA PRO A 225 -17.25 -5.52 -10.40
C PRO A 225 -18.33 -4.74 -9.63
N PRO A 226 -19.63 -5.03 -9.88
CA PRO A 226 -20.70 -4.53 -9.05
C PRO A 226 -20.44 -4.82 -7.57
N SER A 227 -20.71 -3.85 -6.70
CA SER A 227 -20.57 -4.03 -5.27
C SER A 227 -21.87 -4.60 -4.68
N PRO A 228 -21.82 -5.72 -3.93
CA PRO A 228 -22.98 -6.23 -3.20
C PRO A 228 -23.42 -5.26 -2.09
N ASP A 229 -22.49 -4.44 -1.60
CA ASP A 229 -22.69 -3.48 -0.51
C ASP A 229 -23.09 -2.08 -1.02
N GLY A 230 -23.44 -1.95 -2.31
CA GLY A 230 -24.01 -0.72 -2.85
C GLY A 230 -23.03 0.37 -3.27
N ARG A 231 -21.71 0.12 -3.32
CA ARG A 231 -20.74 1.09 -3.89
C ARG A 231 -21.16 1.48 -5.31
N LYS A 232 -21.30 2.78 -5.56
CA LYS A 232 -21.72 3.35 -6.84
C LYS A 232 -20.59 3.41 -7.86
N ALA A 233 -19.35 3.64 -7.42
CA ALA A 233 -18.20 3.65 -8.31
C ALA A 233 -17.99 2.29 -8.98
N ARG A 234 -17.98 2.32 -10.32
CA ARG A 234 -17.76 1.14 -11.19
C ARG A 234 -16.49 1.26 -11.99
N GLN A 235 -15.97 2.48 -12.14
CA GLN A 235 -14.73 2.73 -12.86
C GLN A 235 -13.89 3.78 -12.14
N GLU A 236 -12.58 3.68 -12.31
CA GLU A 236 -11.63 4.65 -11.78
C GLU A 236 -10.57 5.02 -12.80
N LEU A 237 -10.32 6.32 -12.94
CA LEU A 237 -9.16 6.80 -13.66
C LEU A 237 -7.98 6.83 -12.69
N SER A 238 -7.06 5.90 -12.85
CA SER A 238 -5.82 5.81 -12.06
C SER A 238 -4.61 6.16 -12.92
N VAL A 239 -3.80 7.12 -12.50
CA VAL A 239 -2.63 7.59 -13.25
C VAL A 239 -1.41 7.53 -12.35
N ALA A 240 -0.34 6.88 -12.83
CA ALA A 240 0.96 6.90 -12.19
C ALA A 240 1.98 7.61 -13.11
N ILE A 241 2.78 8.48 -12.51
CA ILE A 241 3.86 9.19 -13.18
C ILE A 241 5.15 8.89 -12.43
N ALA A 242 5.98 8.00 -12.98
CA ALA A 242 7.30 7.74 -12.44
C ALA A 242 8.30 8.76 -12.99
N VAL A 243 9.14 9.31 -12.13
CA VAL A 243 10.07 10.40 -12.43
C VAL A 243 11.43 10.10 -11.85
N ASP A 244 12.46 10.24 -12.67
CA ASP A 244 13.84 10.30 -12.21
C ASP A 244 14.14 11.70 -11.65
N THR A 245 14.28 11.79 -10.32
CA THR A 245 14.65 13.02 -9.62
C THR A 245 16.14 13.10 -9.28
N GLY A 246 16.95 12.14 -9.74
CA GLY A 246 18.35 11.96 -9.34
C GLY A 246 18.53 11.33 -7.95
N ARG A 247 17.45 10.82 -7.36
CA ARG A 247 17.45 10.09 -6.08
C ARG A 247 17.63 8.58 -6.32
N PRO A 248 18.00 7.80 -5.27
CA PRO A 248 18.25 6.37 -5.42
C PRO A 248 17.06 5.55 -5.93
N ARG A 249 15.83 6.03 -5.69
CA ARG A 249 14.60 5.38 -6.16
C ARG A 249 13.79 6.37 -7.00
N PRO A 250 13.12 5.92 -8.08
CA PRO A 250 12.20 6.77 -8.81
C PRO A 250 11.16 7.38 -7.87
N ALA A 251 10.83 8.65 -8.09
CA ALA A 251 9.67 9.25 -7.46
C ALA A 251 8.42 8.89 -8.27
N VAL A 252 7.28 8.72 -7.61
CA VAL A 252 6.00 8.45 -8.24
C VAL A 252 4.96 9.44 -7.72
N LEU A 253 4.29 10.12 -8.64
CA LEU A 253 3.02 10.79 -8.38
C LEU A 253 1.90 9.86 -8.84
N TRP A 254 1.00 9.49 -7.94
CA TRP A 254 -0.19 8.70 -8.25
C TRP A 254 -1.44 9.52 -7.98
N ILE A 255 -2.42 9.46 -8.88
CA ILE A 255 -3.75 10.02 -8.69
C ILE A 255 -4.79 8.99 -9.10
N THR A 256 -5.86 8.84 -8.29
CA THR A 256 -7.05 8.06 -8.69
C THR A 256 -8.33 8.84 -8.44
N ILE A 257 -9.27 8.78 -9.39
CA ILE A 257 -10.58 9.46 -9.30
C ILE A 257 -11.69 8.54 -9.84
N PRO A 258 -12.72 8.23 -9.03
CA PRO A 258 -13.84 7.39 -9.44
C PRO A 258 -14.78 8.07 -10.43
N ASP A 259 -15.55 7.25 -11.12
CA ASP A 259 -16.51 7.68 -12.12
C ASP A 259 -17.73 8.41 -11.53
N THR A 260 -17.99 8.25 -10.24
CA THR A 260 -18.93 9.11 -9.48
C THR A 260 -18.44 10.57 -9.42
N HIS A 261 -17.15 10.81 -9.66
CA HIS A 261 -16.48 12.11 -9.56
C HIS A 261 -15.78 12.54 -10.86
N ARG A 262 -16.27 12.10 -12.02
CA ARG A 262 -15.68 12.41 -13.35
C ARG A 262 -15.45 13.89 -13.64
N ARG A 263 -16.23 14.77 -13.01
CA ARG A 263 -16.05 16.23 -13.10
C ARG A 263 -14.65 16.68 -12.66
N LEU A 264 -13.96 15.88 -11.85
CA LEU A 264 -12.60 16.12 -11.36
C LEU A 264 -11.51 15.50 -12.24
N TRP A 265 -11.83 14.73 -13.28
CA TRP A 265 -10.80 14.19 -14.18
C TRP A 265 -9.87 15.24 -14.82
N PRO A 266 -10.28 16.50 -15.08
CA PRO A 266 -9.36 17.59 -15.46
C PRO A 266 -8.27 17.91 -14.42
N ASP A 267 -8.37 17.42 -13.18
CA ASP A 267 -7.33 17.57 -12.16
C ASP A 267 -6.06 16.80 -12.54
N VAL A 268 -6.21 15.68 -13.25
CA VAL A 268 -5.07 14.92 -13.80
C VAL A 268 -4.27 15.80 -14.75
N ASP A 269 -4.93 16.53 -15.66
CA ASP A 269 -4.27 17.48 -16.57
C ASP A 269 -3.50 18.56 -15.81
N THR A 270 -4.10 19.09 -14.74
CA THR A 270 -3.49 20.12 -13.88
C THR A 270 -2.23 19.59 -13.18
N LEU A 271 -2.31 18.40 -12.59
CA LEU A 271 -1.17 17.76 -11.93
C LEU A 271 -0.03 17.47 -12.91
N VAL A 272 -0.34 16.82 -14.04
CA VAL A 272 0.66 16.47 -15.07
C VAL A 272 1.41 17.72 -15.55
N ARG A 273 0.70 18.83 -15.84
CA ARG A 273 1.31 20.09 -16.31
C ARG A 273 2.11 20.82 -15.24
N SER A 274 1.70 20.70 -13.98
CA SER A 274 2.31 21.43 -12.86
C SER A 274 3.52 20.69 -12.26
N LEU A 275 3.73 19.43 -12.63
CA LEU A 275 4.76 18.55 -12.12
C LEU A 275 6.17 19.05 -12.44
N LYS A 276 6.96 19.22 -11.39
CA LYS A 276 8.34 19.69 -11.42
C LYS A 276 9.22 18.80 -10.54
N ILE A 277 10.50 18.80 -10.87
CA ILE A 277 11.56 18.19 -10.06
C ILE A 277 12.23 19.33 -9.30
N VAL A 278 12.32 19.19 -7.99
CA VAL A 278 13.08 20.07 -7.11
C VAL A 278 14.50 19.52 -6.98
N PRO A 279 15.54 20.34 -7.25
CA PRO A 279 16.93 19.94 -7.07
C PRO A 279 17.21 19.43 -5.65
N ARG A 280 18.24 18.60 -5.49
CA ARG A 280 18.81 18.34 -4.17
C ARG A 280 19.49 19.62 -3.70
N SER A 281 19.02 20.16 -2.58
CA SER A 281 19.79 21.10 -1.74
C SER A 281 20.91 20.37 -1.03
#